data_AF-A0A1Y3CT11-F1
#
_entry.id   AF-A0A1Y3CT11-F1
#
_cell.length_a   1.000
_cell.length_b   1.000
_cell.length_c   1.000
_cell.angle_alpha   90.00
_cell.angle_beta   90.00
_cell.angle_gamma   90.00
#
_symmetry.space_group_name_H-M   'P 1'
#
loop_
_entity.id
_entity.type
_entity.pdbx_description
1 polymer ?
#
loop_
_entity_poly.entity_id
_entity_poly.type
_entity_poly.pdbx_seq_one_letter_code
_entity_poly.pdbx_strand_id
1 'polypeptide(L)'
;MKNDISYVILLTLNKIIMSIEIIGEDGFLDTLRVIGGTSGGISANTRLATVRWPDGDEADTFIKIFPIGTRSLEIINESFGFLMAQEINLRQSPRVALIKISVDDIPSVADDIFAQENGYYYAWACRSIGGENMKKMYFKPPYQNGTPQEFSKYFDALNEWDHFANLIAFDDCIGNSDRNPGNIIFLGKNNLAVIDHGRIFGGVNWPVDGLRGSENFDNWMLNHFIQHHGNAPSHIAWQPVIYCATDNATKYSTYWGDLLNKILPVFEALIPNVETVSVAAALLIEYFKNRSLCSVNYFKNLSTHYSSLGATAP
;
A
#
# COMPACT_ATOMS: atom_id res chain seq x y z
N MET A 1 35.66 29.51 0.24
CA MET A 1 35.34 28.06 0.22
C MET A 1 34.96 27.56 1.62
N LYS A 2 33.90 28.11 2.24
CA LYS A 2 33.40 27.67 3.56
C LYS A 2 31.86 27.62 3.64
N ASN A 3 31.16 27.69 2.50
CA ASN A 3 29.69 27.77 2.45
C ASN A 3 28.99 26.57 1.80
N ASP A 4 29.69 25.54 1.33
CA ASP A 4 29.04 24.40 0.64
C ASP A 4 28.70 23.22 1.56
N ILE A 5 29.39 23.08 2.70
CA ILE A 5 29.21 21.90 3.57
C ILE A 5 27.91 22.00 4.37
N SER A 6 27.50 23.21 4.78
CA SER A 6 26.26 23.41 5.54
C SER A 6 25.00 23.22 4.68
N TYR A 7 25.06 23.52 3.38
CA TYR A 7 23.94 23.35 2.46
C TYR A 7 23.73 21.88 2.07
N VAL A 8 24.83 21.14 1.87
CA VAL A 8 24.78 19.69 1.64
C VAL A 8 24.31 18.98 2.91
N ILE A 9 24.79 19.34 4.10
CA ILE A 9 24.33 18.74 5.37
C ILE A 9 22.84 19.06 5.65
N LEU A 10 22.35 20.26 5.32
CA LEU A 10 20.92 20.56 5.44
C LEU A 10 20.06 19.77 4.45
N LEU A 11 20.54 19.51 3.22
CA LEU A 11 19.83 18.69 2.24
C LEU A 11 19.84 17.20 2.63
N THR A 12 20.89 16.71 3.28
CA THR A 12 20.97 15.33 3.79
C THR A 12 20.14 15.15 5.09
N LEU A 13 19.99 16.19 5.91
CA LEU A 13 19.15 16.17 7.13
C LEU A 13 17.67 16.52 6.89
N ASN A 14 17.33 17.17 5.77
CA ASN A 14 15.95 17.50 5.39
C ASN A 14 15.33 16.57 4.35
N LYS A 15 15.92 15.39 4.09
CA LYS A 15 15.07 14.24 3.79
C LYS A 15 14.33 14.01 5.10
N ILE A 16 13.21 14.72 5.33
CA ILE A 16 12.26 14.40 6.40
C ILE A 16 12.10 12.90 6.24
N ILE A 17 12.65 12.15 7.17
CA ILE A 17 12.59 10.70 7.14
C ILE A 17 11.12 10.45 7.42
N MET A 18 10.31 10.41 6.35
CA MET A 18 8.91 10.02 6.47
C MET A 18 8.97 8.58 6.96
N SER A 19 8.70 8.47 8.25
CA SER A 19 8.53 7.27 9.04
C SER A 19 7.04 7.15 9.32
N ILE A 20 6.62 5.95 9.71
CA ILE A 20 5.28 5.76 10.22
C ILE A 20 5.26 6.40 11.61
N GLU A 21 4.39 7.38 11.80
CA GLU A 21 4.30 8.12 13.05
C GLU A 21 3.51 7.33 14.10
N ILE A 22 3.64 7.69 15.38
CA ILE A 22 2.82 7.14 16.46
C ILE A 22 2.06 8.30 17.09
N ILE A 23 0.73 8.20 17.11
CA ILE A 23 -0.18 9.22 17.64
C ILE A 23 -0.83 8.65 18.90
N GLY A 24 -0.77 9.43 20.00
CA GLY A 24 -1.42 9.12 21.26
C GLY A 24 -2.95 9.22 21.18
N GLU A 25 -3.64 8.82 22.24
CA GLU A 25 -5.11 8.88 22.30
C GLU A 25 -5.64 10.30 22.13
N ASP A 26 -4.91 11.30 22.66
CA ASP A 26 -5.22 12.73 22.55
C ASP A 26 -5.11 13.29 21.13
N GLY A 27 -4.52 12.53 20.20
CA GLY A 27 -4.46 12.89 18.80
C GLY A 27 -5.75 12.62 18.04
N PHE A 28 -6.61 11.70 18.50
CA PHE A 28 -7.93 11.50 17.91
C PHE A 28 -8.89 12.57 18.45
N LEU A 29 -9.44 13.43 17.59
CA LEU A 29 -10.27 14.56 18.04
C LEU A 29 -11.76 14.33 17.82
N ASP A 30 -12.17 14.00 16.58
CA ASP A 30 -13.59 13.80 16.28
C ASP A 30 -13.80 12.92 15.04
N THR A 31 -14.91 12.18 15.01
CA THR A 31 -15.38 11.46 13.82
C THR A 31 -16.22 12.38 12.95
N LEU A 32 -15.67 12.79 11.81
CA LEU A 32 -16.42 13.59 10.82
C LEU A 32 -17.45 12.74 10.07
N ARG A 33 -17.08 11.52 9.67
CA ARG A 33 -17.97 10.61 8.94
C ARG A 33 -17.50 9.16 8.99
N VAL A 34 -18.43 8.22 9.21
CA VAL A 34 -18.19 6.78 8.97
C VAL A 34 -18.29 6.49 7.48
N ILE A 35 -17.26 5.85 6.91
CA ILE A 35 -17.23 5.47 5.50
C ILE A 35 -17.93 4.10 5.37
N GLY A 36 -19.15 4.09 4.85
CA GLY A 36 -19.89 2.85 4.62
C GLY A 36 -19.22 1.95 3.57
N GLY A 37 -19.32 0.63 3.75
CA GLY A 37 -18.63 -0.42 2.97
C GLY A 37 -19.04 -0.58 1.49
N THR A 38 -19.50 0.48 0.83
CA THR A 38 -19.96 0.46 -0.57
C THR A 38 -18.83 0.61 -1.59
N SER A 39 -17.60 0.93 -1.19
CA SER A 39 -16.48 1.26 -2.11
C SER A 39 -15.45 0.15 -2.36
N GLY A 40 -15.65 -1.08 -1.86
CA GLY A 40 -14.66 -2.18 -1.98
C GLY A 40 -14.23 -2.67 -0.60
N GLY A 41 -14.02 -3.99 -0.46
CA GLY A 41 -13.55 -4.72 0.73
C GLY A 41 -14.07 -4.25 2.09
N ILE A 42 -14.94 -5.03 2.76
CA ILE A 42 -15.27 -4.81 4.18
C ILE A 42 -14.12 -5.38 5.04
N SER A 43 -12.90 -4.91 4.85
CA SER A 43 -11.76 -5.31 5.68
C SER A 43 -11.65 -4.46 6.95
N ALA A 44 -12.16 -3.22 6.94
CA ALA A 44 -12.06 -2.30 8.08
C ALA A 44 -13.30 -1.44 8.29
N ASN A 45 -13.58 -1.10 9.55
CA ASN A 45 -14.42 0.06 9.88
C ASN A 45 -13.62 1.33 9.60
N THR A 46 -13.86 1.94 8.45
CA THR A 46 -13.14 3.13 8.01
C THR A 46 -13.91 4.39 8.37
N ARG A 47 -13.22 5.40 8.88
CA ARG A 47 -13.79 6.69 9.26
C ARG A 47 -12.94 7.82 8.72
N LEU A 48 -13.58 8.92 8.32
CA LEU A 48 -12.92 10.20 8.19
C LEU A 48 -13.03 10.91 9.54
N ALA A 49 -11.91 11.33 10.09
CA ALA A 49 -11.79 11.96 11.40
C ALA A 49 -10.88 13.18 11.33
N THR A 50 -11.03 14.10 12.28
CA THR A 50 -10.03 15.12 12.54
C THR A 50 -9.01 14.54 13.51
N VAL A 51 -7.73 14.60 13.12
CA VAL A 51 -6.61 14.09 13.91
C VAL A 51 -5.58 15.19 14.10
N ARG A 52 -5.09 15.34 15.33
CA ARG A 52 -3.92 16.14 15.66
C ARG A 52 -2.66 15.30 15.50
N TRP A 53 -1.80 15.72 14.58
CA TRP A 53 -0.53 15.06 14.26
C TRP A 53 0.57 15.48 15.25
N PRO A 54 1.71 14.76 15.32
CA PRO A 54 2.78 15.03 16.29
C PRO A 54 3.40 16.44 16.22
N ASP A 55 3.29 17.11 15.07
CA ASP A 55 3.70 18.49 14.85
C ASP A 55 2.64 19.53 15.27
N GLY A 56 1.50 19.06 15.79
CA GLY A 56 0.37 19.89 16.20
C GLY A 56 -0.60 20.25 15.06
N ASP A 57 -0.32 19.85 13.82
CA ASP A 57 -1.23 20.06 12.68
C ASP A 57 -2.50 19.24 12.86
N GLU A 58 -3.66 19.86 12.66
CA GLU A 58 -4.95 19.17 12.67
C GLU A 58 -5.41 18.93 11.23
N ALA A 59 -5.67 17.68 10.89
CA ALA A 59 -5.99 17.32 9.51
C ALA A 59 -7.05 16.22 9.40
N ASP A 60 -7.86 16.33 8.35
CA ASP A 60 -8.73 15.28 7.85
C ASP A 60 -7.93 14.01 7.55
N THR A 61 -8.24 12.95 8.28
CA THR A 61 -7.47 11.71 8.30
C THR A 61 -8.41 10.53 8.21
N PHE A 62 -8.09 9.58 7.33
CA PHE A 62 -8.78 8.30 7.28
C PHE A 62 -8.22 7.37 8.36
N ILE A 63 -9.10 6.93 9.25
CA ILE A 63 -8.80 5.94 10.29
C ILE A 63 -9.39 4.60 9.86
N LYS A 64 -8.55 3.57 9.72
CA LYS A 64 -8.97 2.19 9.46
C LYS A 64 -8.85 1.37 10.73
N ILE A 65 -10.00 0.95 11.26
CA ILE A 65 -10.09 0.04 12.40
C ILE A 65 -10.35 -1.37 11.85
N PHE A 66 -9.32 -2.21 11.89
CA PHE A 66 -9.38 -3.59 11.41
C PHE A 66 -9.97 -4.54 12.47
N PRO A 67 -10.57 -5.68 12.05
CA PRO A 67 -11.04 -6.74 12.92
C PRO A 67 -9.95 -7.21 13.88
N ILE A 68 -10.33 -7.48 15.14
CA ILE A 68 -9.39 -7.91 16.19
C ILE A 68 -8.45 -9.04 15.74
N GLY A 69 -8.97 -10.07 15.06
CA GLY A 69 -8.20 -11.24 14.65
C GLY A 69 -7.14 -10.96 13.56
N THR A 70 -7.28 -9.87 12.79
CA THR A 70 -6.35 -9.52 11.70
C THR A 70 -5.68 -8.17 11.89
N ARG A 71 -6.05 -7.41 12.93
CA ARG A 71 -5.70 -5.99 13.07
C ARG A 71 -4.22 -5.71 12.96
N SER A 72 -3.40 -6.39 13.75
CA SER A 72 -1.95 -6.18 13.72
C SER A 72 -1.36 -6.57 12.36
N LEU A 73 -1.87 -7.62 11.72
CA LEU A 73 -1.40 -8.08 10.40
C LEU A 73 -1.74 -7.07 9.29
N GLU A 74 -2.95 -6.54 9.28
CA GLU A 74 -3.36 -5.55 8.28
C GLU A 74 -2.66 -4.20 8.48
N ILE A 75 -2.39 -3.78 9.73
CA ILE A 75 -1.57 -2.59 9.99
C ILE A 75 -0.12 -2.81 9.54
N ILE A 76 0.46 -3.99 9.80
CA ILE A 76 1.80 -4.35 9.31
C ILE A 76 1.84 -4.33 7.78
N ASN A 77 0.81 -4.87 7.13
CA ASN A 77 0.68 -4.86 5.67
C ASN A 77 0.62 -3.42 5.11
N GLU A 78 -0.24 -2.58 5.67
CA GLU A 78 -0.32 -1.15 5.30
C GLU A 78 1.02 -0.43 5.49
N SER A 79 1.71 -0.73 6.60
CA SER A 79 3.00 -0.15 6.94
C SER A 79 4.08 -0.49 5.91
N PHE A 80 4.23 -1.77 5.56
CA PHE A 80 5.18 -2.19 4.53
C PHE A 80 4.80 -1.65 3.15
N GLY A 81 3.53 -1.74 2.77
CA GLY A 81 3.06 -1.26 1.48
C GLY A 81 3.32 0.24 1.29
N PHE A 82 3.05 1.04 2.32
CA PHE A 82 3.34 2.46 2.34
C PHE A 82 4.85 2.73 2.17
N LEU A 83 5.69 2.11 3.00
CA LEU A 83 7.13 2.36 2.97
C LEU A 83 7.77 1.95 1.64
N MET A 84 7.33 0.83 1.06
CA MET A 84 7.79 0.35 -0.23
C MET A 84 7.34 1.25 -1.39
N ALA A 85 6.06 1.65 -1.42
CA ALA A 85 5.53 2.57 -2.45
C ALA A 85 6.27 3.92 -2.42
N GLN A 86 6.59 4.40 -1.22
CA GLN A 86 7.31 5.66 -1.04
C GLN A 86 8.69 5.60 -1.69
N GLU A 87 9.45 4.52 -1.50
CA GLU A 87 10.83 4.40 -2.00
C GLU A 87 10.89 4.47 -3.54
N ILE A 88 9.85 3.99 -4.22
CA ILE A 88 9.76 4.05 -5.68
C ILE A 88 8.99 5.26 -6.20
N ASN A 89 8.63 6.20 -5.32
CA ASN A 89 7.86 7.42 -5.61
C ASN A 89 6.48 7.15 -6.23
N LEU A 90 5.81 6.05 -5.86
CA LEU A 90 4.39 5.92 -6.16
C LEU A 90 3.60 6.85 -5.24
N ARG A 91 2.78 7.71 -5.86
CA ARG A 91 2.00 8.69 -5.11
C ARG A 91 0.99 7.99 -4.21
N GLN A 92 0.95 8.41 -2.96
CA GLN A 92 0.07 7.91 -1.91
C GLN A 92 -0.17 9.02 -0.88
N SER A 93 -0.69 8.67 0.29
CA SER A 93 -0.81 9.65 1.37
C SER A 93 0.54 10.27 1.77
N PRO A 94 0.58 11.58 2.05
CA PRO A 94 1.82 12.23 2.47
C PRO A 94 2.24 11.84 3.89
N ARG A 95 1.31 11.38 4.73
CA ARG A 95 1.57 11.04 6.13
C ARG A 95 0.68 9.91 6.61
N VAL A 96 1.28 8.99 7.35
CA VAL A 96 0.60 7.85 7.96
C VAL A 96 1.09 7.64 9.39
N ALA A 97 0.23 7.04 10.21
CA ALA A 97 0.55 6.78 11.60
C ALA A 97 -0.15 5.52 12.11
N LEU A 98 0.41 4.95 13.17
CA LEU A 98 -0.35 4.17 14.14
C LEU A 98 -1.00 5.16 15.10
N ILE A 99 -2.32 5.15 15.19
CA ILE A 99 -3.05 5.98 16.14
C ILE A 99 -3.66 5.10 17.23
N LYS A 100 -3.54 5.53 18.48
CA LYS A 100 -4.28 4.93 19.59
C LYS A 100 -5.70 5.47 19.60
N ILE A 101 -6.67 4.57 19.59
CA ILE A 101 -8.08 4.89 19.70
C ILE A 101 -8.53 4.48 21.10
N SER A 102 -8.96 5.45 21.90
CA SER A 102 -9.50 5.18 23.22
C SER A 102 -10.80 4.38 23.12
N VAL A 103 -11.01 3.43 24.04
CA VAL A 103 -12.27 2.67 24.11
C VAL A 103 -13.46 3.55 24.52
N ASP A 104 -13.20 4.70 25.15
CA ASP A 104 -14.22 5.68 25.49
C ASP A 104 -14.70 6.47 24.27
N ASP A 105 -13.81 6.76 23.31
CA ASP A 105 -14.15 7.43 22.05
C ASP A 105 -14.85 6.47 21.08
N ILE A 106 -14.27 5.28 20.91
CA ILE A 106 -14.80 4.25 20.03
C ILE A 106 -14.70 2.89 20.75
N PRO A 107 -15.83 2.39 21.29
CA PRO A 107 -15.85 1.11 21.99
C PRO A 107 -15.27 -0.02 21.15
N SER A 108 -14.37 -0.80 21.75
CA SER A 108 -13.86 -2.04 21.17
C SER A 108 -14.90 -3.16 21.29
N VAL A 109 -14.67 -4.26 20.58
CA VAL A 109 -15.45 -5.49 20.75
C VAL A 109 -15.11 -6.14 22.09
N ALA A 110 -16.07 -6.86 22.68
CA ALA A 110 -15.94 -7.40 24.04
C ALA A 110 -14.79 -8.41 24.20
N ASP A 111 -14.40 -9.09 23.13
CA ASP A 111 -13.31 -10.06 23.08
C ASP A 111 -11.93 -9.43 22.81
N ASP A 112 -11.87 -8.10 22.69
CA ASP A 112 -10.62 -7.35 22.54
C ASP A 112 -9.87 -7.15 23.85
N ILE A 113 -9.28 -8.23 24.36
CA ILE A 113 -8.57 -8.27 25.64
C ILE A 113 -7.53 -7.15 25.74
N PHE A 114 -6.76 -6.92 24.67
CA PHE A 114 -5.77 -5.83 24.64
C PHE A 114 -6.43 -4.47 24.90
N ALA A 115 -7.52 -4.18 24.19
CA ALA A 115 -8.25 -2.93 24.37
C ALA A 115 -8.87 -2.80 25.76
N GLN A 116 -9.43 -3.88 26.31
CA GLN A 116 -10.02 -3.88 27.64
C GLN A 116 -8.98 -3.64 28.74
N GLU A 117 -7.79 -4.23 28.61
CA GLU A 117 -6.72 -4.10 29.61
C GLU A 117 -6.00 -2.75 29.53
N ASN A 118 -5.87 -2.18 28.33
CA ASN A 118 -5.09 -0.96 28.11
C ASN A 118 -5.92 0.31 27.98
N GLY A 119 -7.24 0.20 27.79
CA GLY A 119 -8.12 1.35 27.53
C GLY A 119 -8.04 1.90 26.11
N TYR A 120 -7.25 1.29 25.22
CA TYR A 120 -7.13 1.70 23.82
C TYR A 120 -6.73 0.54 22.91
N TYR A 121 -6.90 0.72 21.60
CA TYR A 121 -6.33 -0.15 20.57
C TYR A 121 -5.73 0.66 19.43
N TYR A 122 -4.82 0.05 18.66
CA TYR A 122 -4.21 0.71 17.51
C TYR A 122 -5.10 0.65 16.26
N ALA A 123 -5.12 1.73 15.51
CA ALA A 123 -5.69 1.80 14.17
C ALA A 123 -4.66 2.37 13.18
N TRP A 124 -4.90 2.17 11.89
CA TRP A 124 -4.11 2.80 10.84
C TRP A 124 -4.68 4.18 10.51
N ALA A 125 -3.87 5.21 10.63
CA ALA A 125 -4.21 6.59 10.28
C ALA A 125 -3.47 7.00 9.01
N CYS A 126 -4.20 7.63 8.08
CA CYS A 126 -3.67 8.04 6.79
C CYS A 126 -4.25 9.41 6.43
N ARG A 127 -3.40 10.44 6.31
CA ARG A 127 -3.85 11.80 5.99
C ARG A 127 -4.61 11.79 4.66
N SER A 128 -5.74 12.48 4.60
CA SER A 128 -6.48 12.63 3.35
C SER A 128 -5.62 13.32 2.30
N ILE A 129 -5.64 12.77 1.08
CA ILE A 129 -5.01 13.37 -0.11
C ILE A 129 -6.00 14.13 -0.98
N GLY A 130 -7.26 14.24 -0.52
CA GLY A 130 -8.37 14.65 -1.36
C GLY A 130 -8.65 13.65 -2.49
N GLY A 131 -9.41 14.10 -3.48
CA GLY A 131 -9.81 13.28 -4.62
C GLY A 131 -10.93 12.29 -4.30
N GLU A 132 -11.25 11.46 -5.29
CA GLU A 132 -12.26 10.41 -5.19
C GLU A 132 -11.65 9.08 -5.63
N ASN A 133 -12.08 7.97 -5.02
CA ASN A 133 -11.66 6.66 -5.53
C ASN A 133 -12.24 6.43 -6.93
N MET A 134 -11.44 5.81 -7.80
CA MET A 134 -11.82 5.58 -9.19
C MET A 134 -13.02 4.64 -9.32
N LYS A 135 -13.28 3.78 -8.33
CA LYS A 135 -14.49 2.94 -8.31
C LYS A 135 -15.76 3.78 -8.40
N LYS A 136 -15.90 4.81 -7.57
CA LYS A 136 -17.08 5.69 -7.59
C LYS A 136 -17.15 6.58 -8.84
N MET A 137 -16.00 6.87 -9.45
CA MET A 137 -15.96 7.70 -10.67
C MET A 137 -16.37 6.93 -11.92
N TYR A 138 -15.92 5.68 -12.05
CA TYR A 138 -16.05 4.91 -13.29
C TYR A 138 -17.12 3.83 -13.25
N PHE A 139 -17.60 3.43 -12.07
CA PHE A 139 -18.55 2.32 -11.91
C PHE A 139 -19.83 2.81 -11.26
N LYS A 140 -20.96 2.19 -11.62
CA LYS A 140 -22.26 2.48 -10.99
C LYS A 140 -22.58 1.54 -9.83
N PRO A 141 -23.37 1.97 -8.83
CA PRO A 141 -23.94 1.07 -7.83
C PRO A 141 -24.83 -0.02 -8.47
N PRO A 142 -24.90 -1.24 -7.91
CA PRO A 142 -24.09 -1.73 -6.79
C PRO A 142 -22.69 -2.08 -7.29
N TYR A 143 -21.65 -1.45 -6.74
CA TYR A 143 -20.25 -1.48 -7.20
C TYR A 143 -19.56 -2.86 -7.10
N GLN A 144 -20.31 -3.94 -7.26
CA GLN A 144 -19.93 -5.34 -7.16
C GLN A 144 -19.49 -5.88 -8.53
N ASN A 145 -20.12 -5.42 -9.62
CA ASN A 145 -19.84 -5.86 -10.99
C ASN A 145 -19.74 -4.64 -11.91
N GLY A 146 -18.56 -4.42 -12.50
CA GLY A 146 -18.40 -3.44 -13.57
C GLY A 146 -18.77 -4.04 -14.92
N THR A 147 -19.40 -3.24 -15.77
CA THR A 147 -19.59 -3.57 -17.19
C THR A 147 -18.24 -3.51 -17.94
N PRO A 148 -18.08 -4.22 -19.07
CA PRO A 148 -16.89 -4.12 -19.90
C PRO A 148 -16.56 -2.67 -20.30
N GLN A 149 -17.56 -1.83 -20.52
CA GLN A 149 -17.39 -0.43 -20.89
C GLN A 149 -16.89 0.44 -19.73
N GLU A 150 -17.36 0.19 -18.50
CA GLU A 150 -16.86 0.88 -17.30
C GLU A 150 -15.40 0.50 -17.04
N PHE A 151 -15.08 -0.79 -17.14
CA PHE A 151 -13.69 -1.26 -17.05
C PHE A 151 -12.80 -0.67 -18.14
N SER A 152 -13.27 -0.62 -19.39
CA SER A 152 -12.52 0.02 -20.48
C SER A 152 -12.13 1.46 -20.12
N LYS A 153 -13.09 2.28 -19.66
CA LYS A 153 -12.82 3.69 -19.29
C LYS A 153 -11.88 3.81 -18.09
N TYR A 154 -12.03 2.94 -17.11
CA TYR A 154 -11.13 2.87 -15.96
C TYR A 154 -9.69 2.57 -16.40
N PHE A 155 -9.50 1.59 -17.29
CA PHE A 155 -8.18 1.24 -17.81
C PHE A 155 -7.62 2.29 -18.77
N ASP A 156 -8.45 2.96 -19.57
CA ASP A 156 -7.99 4.08 -20.40
C ASP A 156 -7.36 5.17 -19.51
N ALA A 157 -7.99 5.50 -18.38
CA ALA A 157 -7.43 6.45 -17.42
C ALA A 157 -6.14 5.97 -16.73
N LEU A 158 -6.00 4.65 -16.50
CA LEU A 158 -4.75 4.07 -15.98
C LEU A 158 -3.66 4.07 -17.05
N ASN A 159 -3.97 3.75 -18.31
CA ASN A 159 -3.00 3.75 -19.39
C ASN A 159 -2.48 5.16 -19.72
N GLU A 160 -3.27 6.20 -19.43
CA GLU A 160 -2.82 7.60 -19.47
C GLU A 160 -1.97 8.01 -18.27
N TRP A 161 -1.84 7.16 -17.25
CA TRP A 161 -1.03 7.45 -16.07
C TRP A 161 0.41 6.98 -16.25
N ASP A 162 1.36 7.93 -16.21
CA ASP A 162 2.78 7.67 -16.45
C ASP A 162 3.39 6.61 -15.50
N HIS A 163 2.77 6.41 -14.33
CA HIS A 163 3.22 5.43 -13.34
C HIS A 163 2.48 4.08 -13.41
N PHE A 164 1.63 3.83 -14.41
CA PHE A 164 0.88 2.57 -14.47
C PHE A 164 1.78 1.34 -14.60
N ALA A 165 2.81 1.40 -15.46
CA ALA A 165 3.81 0.34 -15.54
C ALA A 165 4.54 0.11 -14.20
N ASN A 166 4.79 1.20 -13.46
CA ASN A 166 5.40 1.12 -12.14
C ASN A 166 4.45 0.50 -11.11
N LEU A 167 3.16 0.78 -11.17
CA LEU A 167 2.14 0.15 -10.33
C LEU A 167 2.08 -1.36 -10.55
N ILE A 168 2.08 -1.83 -11.81
CA ILE A 168 2.07 -3.26 -12.13
C ILE A 168 3.27 -3.96 -11.50
N ALA A 169 4.47 -3.38 -11.69
CA ALA A 169 5.71 -3.93 -11.15
C ALA A 169 5.76 -3.88 -9.61
N PHE A 170 5.23 -2.80 -9.02
CA PHE A 170 5.14 -2.64 -7.57
C PHE A 170 4.21 -3.67 -6.93
N ASP A 171 2.98 -3.81 -7.43
CA ASP A 171 2.02 -4.76 -6.89
C ASP A 171 2.52 -6.21 -7.03
N ASP A 172 3.30 -6.52 -8.09
CA ASP A 172 3.96 -7.82 -8.20
C ASP A 172 5.06 -8.04 -7.15
N CYS A 173 5.88 -7.00 -6.93
CA CYS A 173 7.00 -7.02 -5.98
C CYS A 173 6.53 -7.21 -4.53
N ILE A 174 5.40 -6.61 -4.15
CA ILE A 174 4.88 -6.69 -2.78
C ILE A 174 3.88 -7.83 -2.58
N GLY A 175 3.48 -8.51 -3.65
CA GLY A 175 2.47 -9.56 -3.56
C GLY A 175 1.06 -9.04 -3.33
N ASN A 176 0.67 -7.93 -3.95
CA ASN A 176 -0.65 -7.35 -3.75
C ASN A 176 -1.73 -8.04 -4.59
N SER A 177 -2.70 -8.66 -3.91
CA SER A 177 -3.82 -9.36 -4.55
C SER A 177 -5.11 -8.55 -4.66
N ASP A 178 -5.14 -7.30 -4.19
CA ASP A 178 -6.37 -6.50 -4.10
C ASP A 178 -6.20 -5.06 -4.60
N ARG A 179 -5.38 -4.81 -5.63
CA ARG A 179 -5.38 -3.49 -6.30
C ARG A 179 -6.63 -3.33 -7.18
N ASN A 180 -7.80 -3.19 -6.56
CA ASN A 180 -9.06 -2.93 -7.27
C ASN A 180 -9.29 -1.41 -7.47
N PRO A 181 -10.31 -0.95 -8.24
CA PRO A 181 -10.52 0.47 -8.54
C PRO A 181 -10.86 1.33 -7.32
N GLY A 182 -11.26 0.71 -6.20
CA GLY A 182 -11.47 1.39 -4.92
C GLY A 182 -10.17 1.82 -4.27
N ASN A 183 -9.05 1.19 -4.66
CA ASN A 183 -7.72 1.35 -4.09
C ASN A 183 -6.83 2.29 -4.93
N ILE A 184 -7.43 3.01 -5.89
CA ILE A 184 -6.81 4.09 -6.67
C ILE A 184 -7.62 5.37 -6.47
N ILE A 185 -6.95 6.43 -6.07
CA ILE A 185 -7.52 7.78 -5.92
C ILE A 185 -7.17 8.62 -7.14
N PHE A 186 -8.19 9.24 -7.72
CA PHE A 186 -8.04 10.22 -8.78
C PHE A 186 -7.82 11.61 -8.18
N LEU A 187 -6.68 12.22 -8.49
CA LEU A 187 -6.32 13.58 -8.08
C LEU A 187 -6.28 14.57 -9.27
N GLY A 188 -6.49 14.06 -10.49
CA GLY A 188 -6.46 14.83 -11.73
C GLY A 188 -6.01 13.99 -12.91
N LYS A 189 -6.05 14.57 -14.12
CA LYS A 189 -5.54 13.90 -15.33
C LYS A 189 -4.06 13.56 -15.16
N ASN A 190 -3.69 12.30 -15.42
CA ASN A 190 -2.33 11.77 -15.22
C ASN A 190 -1.80 11.96 -13.78
N ASN A 191 -2.68 12.10 -12.80
CA ASN A 191 -2.30 12.27 -11.40
C ASN A 191 -3.20 11.38 -10.54
N LEU A 192 -2.75 10.14 -10.35
CA LEU A 192 -3.40 9.14 -9.52
C LEU A 192 -2.54 8.88 -8.28
N ALA A 193 -3.17 8.32 -7.25
CA ALA A 193 -2.50 7.85 -6.05
C ALA A 193 -3.01 6.47 -5.65
N VAL A 194 -2.13 5.67 -5.05
CA VAL A 194 -2.48 4.36 -4.50
C VAL A 194 -2.81 4.47 -3.02
N ILE A 195 -3.75 3.65 -2.57
CA ILE A 195 -4.11 3.49 -1.16
C ILE A 195 -4.39 2.01 -0.90
N ASP A 196 -4.47 1.63 0.37
CA ASP A 196 -4.88 0.28 0.78
C ASP A 196 -3.92 -0.81 0.32
N HIS A 197 -2.98 -1.14 1.20
CA HIS A 197 -2.01 -2.21 1.03
C HIS A 197 -2.31 -3.38 1.96
N GLY A 198 -3.53 -3.50 2.50
CA GLY A 198 -3.88 -4.54 3.47
C GLY A 198 -3.75 -5.98 2.95
N ARG A 199 -3.62 -6.18 1.62
CA ARG A 199 -3.58 -7.49 0.94
C ARG A 199 -2.26 -7.75 0.20
N ILE A 200 -1.16 -7.26 0.74
CA ILE A 200 0.20 -7.64 0.30
C ILE A 200 0.64 -9.00 0.87
N PHE A 201 1.80 -9.53 0.50
CA PHE A 201 2.25 -10.90 0.83
C PHE A 201 1.26 -11.99 0.36
N GLY A 202 0.51 -11.74 -0.71
CA GLY A 202 -0.52 -12.64 -1.22
C GLY A 202 -1.84 -12.61 -0.43
N GLY A 203 -1.97 -11.83 0.64
CA GLY A 203 -3.19 -11.70 1.44
C GLY A 203 -2.92 -11.42 2.91
N VAL A 204 -3.96 -11.48 3.76
CA VAL A 204 -3.84 -11.19 5.20
C VAL A 204 -3.39 -12.40 6.05
N ASN A 205 -3.53 -13.61 5.51
CA ASN A 205 -3.31 -14.87 6.25
C ASN A 205 -1.89 -15.44 6.12
N TRP A 206 -0.92 -14.64 5.65
CA TRP A 206 0.47 -15.07 5.48
C TRP A 206 1.13 -15.70 6.73
N PRO A 207 0.75 -15.42 8.00
CA PRO A 207 1.30 -16.15 9.14
C PRO A 207 0.85 -17.62 9.21
N VAL A 208 -0.33 -17.95 8.68
CA VAL A 208 -0.95 -19.28 8.74
C VAL A 208 -0.62 -20.10 7.51
N ASP A 209 -0.76 -19.48 6.33
CA ASP A 209 -0.53 -20.15 5.04
C ASP A 209 0.97 -20.29 4.72
N GLY A 210 1.81 -19.62 5.51
CA GLY A 210 3.21 -19.40 5.26
C GLY A 210 3.45 -18.47 4.08
N LEU A 211 4.59 -17.79 4.06
CA LEU A 211 5.05 -17.01 2.89
C LEU A 211 5.38 -17.89 1.67
N ARG A 212 4.91 -19.15 1.64
CA ARG A 212 4.99 -20.07 0.49
C ARG A 212 3.82 -19.87 -0.47
N GLY A 213 2.63 -19.51 0.05
CA GLY A 213 1.45 -19.19 -0.77
C GLY A 213 1.54 -17.81 -1.45
N SER A 214 2.40 -16.93 -0.95
CA SER A 214 2.60 -15.56 -1.44
C SER A 214 3.37 -15.46 -2.76
N GLU A 215 3.74 -16.60 -3.36
CA GLU A 215 4.27 -16.69 -4.72
C GLU A 215 3.18 -16.76 -5.79
N ASN A 216 1.97 -17.19 -5.40
CA ASN A 216 0.81 -17.41 -6.28
C ASN A 216 -0.36 -16.50 -5.84
N PHE A 217 -0.33 -15.26 -6.28
CA PHE A 217 -1.41 -14.31 -6.07
C PHE A 217 -1.87 -13.69 -7.39
N ASP A 218 -3.10 -13.20 -7.41
CA ASP A 218 -3.65 -12.52 -8.56
C ASP A 218 -3.23 -11.05 -8.57
N ASN A 219 -2.22 -10.72 -9.38
CA ASN A 219 -1.90 -9.32 -9.65
C ASN A 219 -2.97 -8.74 -10.59
N TRP A 220 -3.90 -7.98 -10.00
CA TRP A 220 -5.06 -7.42 -10.70
C TRP A 220 -4.63 -6.51 -11.87
N MET A 221 -3.66 -5.62 -11.65
CA MET A 221 -3.20 -4.69 -12.68
C MET A 221 -2.49 -5.40 -13.84
N LEU A 222 -1.72 -6.43 -13.54
CA LEU A 222 -1.08 -7.29 -14.55
C LEU A 222 -2.11 -8.00 -15.43
N ASN A 223 -3.09 -8.64 -14.81
CA ASN A 223 -4.15 -9.37 -15.52
C ASN A 223 -4.90 -8.45 -16.48
N HIS A 224 -5.17 -7.22 -16.07
CA HIS A 224 -5.81 -6.23 -16.92
C HIS A 224 -4.92 -5.69 -18.02
N PHE A 225 -3.64 -5.43 -17.73
CA PHE A 225 -2.65 -5.09 -18.76
C PHE A 225 -2.63 -6.15 -19.87
N ILE A 226 -2.58 -7.43 -19.50
CA ILE A 226 -2.60 -8.54 -20.48
C ILE A 226 -3.88 -8.51 -21.33
N GLN A 227 -5.04 -8.35 -20.70
CA GLN A 227 -6.34 -8.29 -21.39
C GLN A 227 -6.46 -7.07 -22.31
N HIS A 228 -5.98 -5.90 -21.87
CA HIS A 228 -6.01 -4.66 -22.67
C HIS A 228 -5.20 -4.80 -23.97
N HIS A 229 -4.14 -5.59 -23.94
CA HIS A 229 -3.36 -5.95 -25.12
C HIS A 229 -3.87 -7.23 -25.80
N GLY A 230 -5.18 -7.51 -25.74
CA GLY A 230 -5.80 -8.62 -26.46
C GLY A 230 -5.32 -10.01 -26.03
N ASN A 231 -4.85 -10.15 -24.78
CA ASN A 231 -4.19 -11.36 -24.25
C ASN A 231 -2.88 -11.74 -24.98
N ALA A 232 -2.29 -10.80 -25.72
CA ALA A 232 -1.02 -11.00 -26.40
C ALA A 232 -0.19 -9.70 -26.41
N PRO A 233 0.24 -9.18 -25.24
CA PRO A 233 1.07 -7.98 -25.22
C PRO A 233 2.40 -8.24 -25.92
N SER A 234 2.78 -7.30 -26.79
CA SER A 234 4.05 -7.35 -27.51
C SER A 234 5.24 -7.12 -26.58
N HIS A 235 6.43 -7.51 -27.03
CA HIS A 235 7.67 -7.19 -26.30
C HIS A 235 7.83 -5.68 -26.02
N ILE A 236 7.32 -4.81 -26.91
CA ILE A 236 7.36 -3.34 -26.73
C ILE A 236 6.46 -2.93 -25.57
N ALA A 237 5.24 -3.49 -25.48
CA ALA A 237 4.32 -3.19 -24.39
C ALA A 237 4.88 -3.62 -23.02
N TRP A 238 5.64 -4.71 -22.97
CA TRP A 238 6.28 -5.18 -21.72
C TRP A 238 7.49 -4.35 -21.28
N GLN A 239 8.18 -3.64 -22.18
CA GLN A 239 9.42 -2.92 -21.85
C GLN A 239 9.26 -1.96 -20.66
N PRO A 240 8.24 -1.08 -20.61
CA PRO A 240 8.05 -0.18 -19.47
C PRO A 240 7.92 -0.92 -18.14
N VAL A 241 7.16 -2.02 -18.09
CA VAL A 241 6.95 -2.82 -16.87
C VAL A 241 8.26 -3.48 -16.43
N ILE A 242 9.03 -4.05 -17.37
CA ILE A 242 10.34 -4.66 -17.09
C ILE A 242 11.34 -3.61 -16.58
N TYR A 243 11.35 -2.41 -17.17
CA TYR A 243 12.20 -1.32 -16.72
C TYR A 243 11.83 -0.88 -15.30
N CYS A 244 10.55 -0.67 -15.01
CA CYS A 244 10.10 -0.33 -13.68
C CYS A 244 10.45 -1.42 -12.65
N ALA A 245 10.26 -2.70 -12.97
CA ALA A 245 10.64 -3.80 -12.08
C ALA A 245 12.16 -3.80 -11.78
N THR A 246 12.97 -3.55 -12.82
CA THR A 246 14.44 -3.49 -12.67
C THR A 246 14.89 -2.27 -11.84
N ASP A 247 14.29 -1.11 -12.08
CA ASP A 247 14.56 0.12 -11.34
C ASP A 247 14.12 0.00 -9.87
N ASN A 248 12.94 -0.58 -9.63
CA ASN A 248 12.44 -0.85 -8.28
C ASN A 248 13.37 -1.78 -7.51
N ALA A 249 13.79 -2.92 -8.10
CA ALA A 249 14.75 -3.83 -7.48
C ALA A 249 16.08 -3.12 -7.15
N THR A 250 16.53 -2.22 -8.02
CA THR A 250 17.75 -1.42 -7.79
C THR A 250 17.57 -0.47 -6.61
N LYS A 251 16.50 0.33 -6.57
CA LYS A 251 16.19 1.25 -5.46
C LYS A 251 16.10 0.51 -4.13
N TYR A 252 15.37 -0.60 -4.12
CA TYR A 252 15.19 -1.36 -2.89
C TYR A 252 16.47 -2.02 -2.38
N SER A 253 17.41 -2.39 -3.27
CA SER A 253 18.68 -3.03 -2.87
C SER A 253 19.48 -2.24 -1.85
N THR A 254 19.32 -0.92 -1.83
CA THR A 254 19.94 0.01 -0.86
C THR A 254 19.02 0.40 0.29
N TYR A 255 17.73 0.04 0.24
CA TYR A 255 16.70 0.50 1.17
C TYR A 255 16.43 -0.47 2.34
N TRP A 256 16.81 -1.74 2.24
CA TRP A 256 16.40 -2.77 3.21
C TRP A 256 16.77 -2.50 4.67
N GLY A 257 17.93 -1.89 4.92
CA GLY A 257 18.33 -1.49 6.28
C GLY A 257 17.43 -0.39 6.83
N ASP A 258 17.14 0.61 6.02
CA ASP A 258 16.23 1.71 6.39
C ASP A 258 14.79 1.20 6.58
N LEU A 259 14.33 0.29 5.73
CA LEU A 259 13.03 -0.35 5.88
C LEU A 259 12.91 -1.09 7.22
N LEU A 260 13.93 -1.86 7.61
CA LEU A 260 13.96 -2.54 8.91
C LEU A 260 13.86 -1.53 10.05
N ASN A 261 14.67 -0.48 10.03
CA ASN A 261 14.66 0.55 11.07
C ASN A 261 13.30 1.27 11.17
N LYS A 262 12.63 1.50 10.04
CA LYS A 262 11.32 2.16 10.00
C LYS A 262 10.17 1.27 10.44
N ILE A 263 10.27 -0.04 10.26
CA ILE A 263 9.18 -0.98 10.58
C ILE A 263 9.26 -1.51 12.01
N LEU A 264 10.45 -1.58 12.63
CA LEU A 264 10.60 -2.10 14.00
C LEU A 264 9.67 -1.41 15.02
N PRO A 265 9.54 -0.08 15.05
CA PRO A 265 8.63 0.58 15.99
C PRO A 265 7.16 0.19 15.82
N VAL A 266 6.74 -0.14 14.59
CA VAL A 266 5.39 -0.62 14.30
C VAL A 266 5.16 -1.99 14.95
N PHE A 267 6.12 -2.90 14.80
CA PHE A 267 6.01 -4.23 15.41
C PHE A 267 6.06 -4.14 16.94
N GLU A 268 6.95 -3.33 17.50
CA GLU A 268 7.06 -3.12 18.94
C GLU A 268 5.75 -2.59 19.55
N ALA A 269 5.06 -1.71 18.83
CA ALA A 269 3.76 -1.18 19.25
C ALA A 269 2.64 -2.22 19.18
N LEU A 270 2.59 -3.04 18.11
CA LEU A 270 1.45 -3.93 17.82
C LEU A 270 1.54 -5.31 18.45
N ILE A 271 2.76 -5.80 18.71
CA ILE A 271 3.02 -7.10 19.32
C ILE A 271 4.06 -6.96 20.43
N PRO A 272 3.75 -6.16 21.48
CA PRO A 272 4.67 -5.96 22.58
C PRO A 272 4.96 -7.31 23.26
N ASN A 273 6.21 -7.52 23.67
CA ASN A 273 6.70 -8.73 24.37
C ASN A 273 6.98 -9.96 23.50
N VAL A 274 7.07 -9.81 22.17
CA VAL A 274 7.63 -10.86 21.31
C VAL A 274 9.14 -10.61 21.18
N GLU A 275 9.98 -11.40 21.85
CA GLU A 275 11.46 -11.31 21.79
C GLU A 275 12.02 -11.39 20.36
N THR A 276 11.20 -11.85 19.41
CA THR A 276 11.55 -12.09 18.02
C THR A 276 10.93 -11.08 17.03
N VAL A 277 10.44 -9.92 17.48
CA VAL A 277 9.93 -8.85 16.60
C VAL A 277 10.89 -8.55 15.44
N SER A 278 12.18 -8.41 15.75
CA SER A 278 13.22 -8.16 14.75
C SER A 278 13.39 -9.30 13.76
N VAL A 279 13.23 -10.55 14.22
CA VAL A 279 13.27 -11.75 13.37
C VAL A 279 12.06 -11.79 12.45
N ALA A 280 10.85 -11.52 12.96
CA ALA A 280 9.63 -11.49 12.15
C ALA A 280 9.70 -10.40 11.07
N ALA A 281 10.10 -9.18 11.44
CA ALA A 281 10.33 -8.09 10.49
C ALA A 281 11.38 -8.46 9.44
N ALA A 282 12.50 -9.06 9.85
CA ALA A 282 13.55 -9.49 8.93
C ALA A 282 13.08 -10.57 7.94
N LEU A 283 12.24 -11.52 8.36
CA LEU A 283 11.68 -12.55 7.48
C LEU A 283 10.76 -11.94 6.40
N LEU A 284 9.94 -10.96 6.75
CA LEU A 284 9.09 -10.26 5.78
C LEU A 284 9.90 -9.40 4.81
N ILE A 285 10.97 -8.77 5.28
CA ILE A 285 11.91 -8.06 4.40
C ILE A 285 12.62 -9.03 3.46
N GLU A 286 12.99 -10.22 3.95
CA GLU A 286 13.60 -11.26 3.11
C GLU A 286 12.63 -11.74 2.01
N TYR A 287 11.33 -11.80 2.30
CA TYR A 287 10.32 -12.02 1.27
C TYR A 287 10.39 -10.95 0.17
N PHE A 288 10.42 -9.66 0.51
CA PHE A 288 10.49 -8.59 -0.49
C PHE A 288 11.78 -8.62 -1.29
N LYS A 289 12.93 -8.92 -0.65
CA LYS A 289 14.19 -9.10 -1.38
C LYS A 289 14.06 -10.18 -2.44
N ASN A 290 13.58 -11.36 -2.06
CA ASN A 290 13.40 -12.47 -2.99
C ASN A 290 12.39 -12.11 -4.09
N ARG A 291 11.25 -11.52 -3.73
CA ARG A 291 10.20 -11.17 -4.70
C ARG A 291 10.64 -10.07 -5.66
N SER A 292 11.36 -9.05 -5.21
CA SER A 292 11.86 -7.97 -6.09
C SER A 292 12.78 -8.51 -7.20
N LEU A 293 13.64 -9.48 -6.88
CA LEU A 293 14.50 -10.14 -7.85
C LEU A 293 13.72 -11.08 -8.78
N CYS A 294 12.79 -11.85 -8.22
CA CYS A 294 11.93 -12.75 -9.00
C CYS A 294 11.01 -11.99 -9.97
N SER A 295 10.49 -10.84 -9.56
CA SER A 295 9.59 -9.99 -10.35
C SER A 295 10.21 -9.56 -11.69
N VAL A 296 11.48 -9.16 -11.69
CA VAL A 296 12.21 -8.80 -12.91
C VAL A 296 12.25 -9.96 -13.90
N ASN A 297 12.60 -11.16 -13.43
CA ASN A 297 12.66 -12.34 -14.27
C ASN A 297 11.27 -12.80 -14.71
N TYR A 298 10.27 -12.67 -13.84
CA TYR A 298 8.88 -12.98 -14.14
C TYR A 298 8.37 -12.18 -15.33
N PHE A 299 8.55 -10.85 -15.34
CA PHE A 299 8.11 -10.02 -16.47
C PHE A 299 8.91 -10.28 -17.76
N LYS A 300 10.21 -10.58 -17.68
CA LYS A 300 11.01 -10.99 -18.84
C LYS A 300 10.51 -12.32 -19.43
N ASN A 301 10.14 -13.27 -18.58
CA ASN A 301 9.58 -14.56 -18.99
C ASN A 301 8.19 -14.38 -19.63
N LEU A 302 7.32 -13.54 -19.06
CA LEU A 302 6.04 -13.19 -19.66
C LEU A 302 6.22 -12.53 -21.03
N SER A 303 7.12 -11.56 -21.15
CA SER A 303 7.43 -10.92 -22.44
C SER A 303 7.89 -11.93 -23.49
N THR A 304 8.75 -12.88 -23.10
CA THR A 304 9.23 -13.94 -24.00
C THR A 304 8.10 -14.90 -24.39
N HIS A 305 7.29 -15.31 -23.41
CA HIS A 305 6.15 -16.20 -23.60
C HIS A 305 5.16 -15.60 -24.61
N TYR A 306 4.63 -14.40 -24.34
CA TYR A 306 3.67 -13.77 -25.24
C TYR A 306 4.23 -13.42 -26.61
N SER A 307 5.52 -13.06 -26.71
CA SER A 307 6.18 -12.84 -28.01
C SER A 307 6.24 -14.12 -28.85
N SER A 308 6.41 -15.29 -28.22
CA SER A 308 6.42 -16.58 -28.92
C SER A 308 5.04 -17.03 -29.42
N LEU A 309 3.96 -16.49 -28.84
CA LEU A 309 2.58 -16.74 -29.26
C LEU A 309 2.15 -15.89 -30.48
N GLY A 310 3.07 -15.15 -31.09
CA GLY A 310 2.78 -14.31 -32.25
C GLY A 310 2.15 -12.96 -31.89
N ALA A 311 2.44 -12.43 -30.69
CA ALA A 311 2.05 -11.07 -30.31
C ALA A 311 2.58 -10.06 -31.34
N THR A 312 1.70 -9.60 -32.22
CA THR A 312 1.99 -8.51 -33.14
C THR A 312 2.06 -7.21 -32.35
N ALA A 313 3.09 -6.40 -32.60
CA ALA A 313 3.10 -5.04 -32.09
C ALA A 313 1.80 -4.31 -32.52
N PRO A 314 1.14 -3.55 -31.62
CA PRO A 314 0.18 -2.55 -32.08
C PRO A 314 0.90 -1.50 -32.95
#